data_AF-A0A7U9KRQ9-F1
#
_entry.id   AF-A0A7U9KRQ9-F1
#
_cell.length_a   1.000
_cell.length_b   1.000
_cell.length_c   1.000
_cell.angle_alpha   90.00
_cell.angle_beta   90.00
_cell.angle_gamma   90.00
#
_symmetry.space_group_name_H-M   'P 1'
#
loop_
_entity.id
_entity.type
_entity.pdbx_description
1 polymer ?
#
loop_
_entity_poly.entity_id
_entity_poly.type
_entity_poly.pdbx_seq_one_letter_code
_entity_poly.pdbx_strand_id
1 'polypeptide(L)'
;MTVSNHLLDRIERTPDVRELLRSSFAFDTSRRNGDGLRLASGAPLEPIAGEFAGGTYFLCPEEDGRRPVVYASSEGEGGLMADDLADALEIIVGLDWMDCLSFSGGGDAAVMQVSAQHLERHLARDNPEIAEERARVAEALSLRIVPVADLVVRLHTAASRTVPEYVVTTEDGEEYGPLFGVSTEPRLGGWD
;
A
#
# COMPACT_ATOMS: atom_id res chain seq x y z
N MET A 1 -8.77 3.27 -22.28
CA MET A 1 -8.94 2.57 -20.99
C MET A 1 -7.55 2.17 -20.54
N THR A 2 -7.12 2.58 -19.35
CA THR A 2 -5.76 2.34 -18.83
C THR A 2 -5.66 0.95 -18.20
N VAL A 3 -4.44 0.44 -17.99
CA VAL A 3 -4.22 -0.86 -17.34
C VAL A 3 -4.82 -0.90 -15.93
N SER A 4 -4.70 0.20 -15.16
CA SER A 4 -5.31 0.31 -13.82
C SER A 4 -6.82 0.14 -13.85
N ASN A 5 -7.51 0.73 -14.84
CA ASN A 5 -8.96 0.60 -14.98
C ASN A 5 -9.37 -0.85 -15.26
N HIS A 6 -8.59 -1.58 -16.07
CA HIS A 6 -8.84 -2.99 -16.33
C HIS A 6 -8.68 -3.87 -15.08
N LEU A 7 -7.73 -3.54 -14.20
CA LEU A 7 -7.47 -4.30 -12.98
C LEU A 7 -8.55 -4.05 -11.92
N LEU A 8 -8.97 -2.79 -11.72
CA LEU A 8 -10.11 -2.44 -10.86
C LEU A 8 -11.40 -3.09 -11.36
N ASP A 9 -11.67 -3.01 -12.67
CA ASP A 9 -12.79 -3.69 -13.30
C ASP A 9 -12.79 -5.20 -13.04
N ARG A 10 -11.61 -5.82 -13.01
CA ARG A 10 -11.47 -7.25 -12.75
C ARG A 10 -11.80 -7.58 -11.30
N ILE A 11 -11.30 -6.79 -10.35
CA ILE A 11 -11.63 -6.93 -8.92
C ILE A 11 -13.15 -6.85 -8.72
N GLU A 12 -13.82 -5.86 -9.31
CA GLU A 12 -15.28 -5.71 -9.20
C GLU A 12 -16.06 -6.88 -9.82
N ARG A 13 -15.51 -7.54 -10.84
CA ARG A 13 -16.13 -8.70 -11.50
C ARG A 13 -15.79 -10.04 -10.84
N THR A 14 -14.95 -10.08 -9.80
CA THR A 14 -14.54 -11.31 -9.12
C THR A 14 -14.83 -11.21 -7.61
N PRO A 15 -16.08 -11.48 -7.18
CA PRO A 15 -16.53 -11.25 -5.80
C PRO A 15 -15.66 -11.92 -4.74
N ASP A 16 -15.22 -13.16 -4.97
CA ASP A 16 -14.39 -13.90 -4.00
C ASP A 16 -13.01 -13.24 -3.82
N VAL A 17 -12.42 -12.72 -4.89
CA VAL A 17 -11.14 -12.01 -4.84
C VAL A 17 -11.29 -10.64 -4.19
N ARG A 18 -12.39 -9.93 -4.49
CA ARG A 18 -12.71 -8.68 -3.82
C ARG A 18 -12.88 -8.88 -2.32
N GLU A 19 -13.56 -9.96 -1.91
CA GLU A 19 -13.73 -10.27 -0.49
C GLU A 19 -12.39 -10.62 0.16
N LEU A 20 -11.53 -11.41 -0.48
CA LEU A 20 -10.16 -11.68 0.02
C LEU A 20 -9.31 -10.41 0.15
N LEU A 21 -9.31 -9.56 -0.88
CA LEU A 21 -8.62 -8.25 -0.84
C LEU A 21 -9.11 -7.41 0.34
N ARG A 22 -10.41 -7.40 0.58
CA ARG A 22 -11.01 -6.69 1.70
C ARG A 22 -10.57 -7.32 3.02
N SER A 23 -10.86 -8.59 3.26
CA SER A 23 -10.75 -9.24 4.57
C SER A 23 -9.32 -9.56 5.00
N SER A 24 -8.47 -10.03 4.07
CA SER A 24 -7.10 -10.48 4.37
C SER A 24 -6.04 -9.42 4.10
N PHE A 25 -6.30 -8.48 3.18
CA PHE A 25 -5.29 -7.54 2.69
C PHE A 25 -5.66 -6.06 2.86
N ALA A 26 -6.75 -5.78 3.59
CA ALA A 26 -7.21 -4.42 3.92
C ALA A 26 -7.29 -3.48 2.69
N PHE A 27 -7.75 -4.01 1.55
CA PHE A 27 -8.00 -3.25 0.33
C PHE A 27 -9.48 -3.38 -0.06
N ASP A 28 -10.28 -2.40 0.36
CA ASP A 28 -11.73 -2.39 0.16
C ASP A 28 -12.14 -1.38 -0.92
N THR A 29 -12.49 -1.86 -2.11
CA THR A 29 -12.96 -1.00 -3.21
C THR A 29 -14.34 -0.39 -2.97
N SER A 30 -15.08 -0.83 -1.94
CA SER A 30 -16.33 -0.17 -1.52
C SER A 30 -16.10 1.07 -0.65
N ARG A 31 -14.88 1.25 -0.13
CA ARG A 31 -14.45 2.41 0.67
C ARG A 31 -13.57 3.30 -0.21
N ARG A 32 -14.10 4.42 -0.70
CA ARG A 32 -13.35 5.37 -1.55
C ARG A 32 -13.50 6.78 -1.01
N ASN A 33 -13.08 6.96 0.23
CA ASN A 33 -13.07 8.27 0.90
C ASN A 33 -11.88 9.10 0.41
N GLY A 34 -11.70 10.33 0.90
CA GLY A 34 -10.55 11.18 0.51
C GLY A 34 -10.93 12.44 -0.26
N ASP A 35 -12.19 12.87 -0.15
CA ASP A 35 -12.63 14.17 -0.65
C ASP A 35 -11.69 15.29 -0.15
N GLY A 36 -11.30 16.18 -1.06
CA GLY A 36 -10.41 17.31 -0.76
C GLY A 36 -8.91 16.99 -0.79
N LEU A 37 -8.51 15.72 -0.86
CA LEU A 37 -7.11 15.34 -0.99
C LEU A 37 -6.60 15.47 -2.43
N ARG A 38 -5.37 15.98 -2.56
CA ARG A 38 -4.68 16.18 -3.85
C ARG A 38 -3.18 16.13 -3.66
N LEU A 39 -2.42 16.01 -4.75
CA LEU A 39 -0.98 16.21 -4.69
C LEU A 39 -0.66 17.68 -4.38
N ALA A 40 0.49 17.94 -3.74
CA ALA A 40 0.98 19.29 -3.45
C ALA A 40 1.15 20.16 -4.72
N SER A 41 1.35 19.50 -5.87
CA SER A 41 1.32 20.13 -7.20
C SER A 41 -0.05 20.67 -7.62
N GLY A 42 -1.11 20.36 -6.87
CA GLY A 42 -2.50 20.64 -7.19
C GLY A 42 -3.17 19.56 -8.04
N ALA A 43 -2.43 18.52 -8.44
CA ALA A 43 -2.96 17.47 -9.29
C ALA A 43 -3.97 16.58 -8.54
N PRO A 44 -5.09 16.18 -9.18
CA PRO A 44 -6.15 15.43 -8.53
C PRO A 44 -5.73 13.99 -8.21
N LEU A 45 -6.29 13.46 -7.13
CA LEU A 45 -6.15 12.06 -6.73
C LEU A 45 -7.50 11.34 -6.91
N GLU A 46 -7.48 10.17 -7.55
CA GLU A 46 -8.68 9.33 -7.71
C GLU A 46 -8.69 8.25 -6.62
N PRO A 47 -9.62 8.28 -5.65
CA PRO A 47 -9.68 7.24 -4.62
C PRO A 47 -10.15 5.91 -5.22
N ILE A 48 -9.43 4.83 -4.95
CA ILE A 48 -9.70 3.51 -5.54
C ILE A 48 -10.12 2.45 -4.50
N ALA A 49 -9.64 2.58 -3.27
CA ALA A 49 -9.94 1.69 -2.16
C ALA A 49 -9.53 2.31 -0.82
N GLY A 50 -10.03 1.75 0.27
CA GLY A 50 -9.68 2.14 1.62
C GLY A 50 -9.24 0.94 2.44
N GLU A 51 -8.54 1.21 3.53
CA GLU A 51 -8.16 0.20 4.51
C GLU A 51 -9.03 0.31 5.79
N PHE A 52 -8.74 -0.49 6.80
CA PHE A 52 -9.61 -0.66 7.96
C PHE A 52 -9.52 0.46 9.00
N ALA A 53 -8.36 1.08 9.17
CA ALA A 53 -8.11 2.18 10.09
C ALA A 53 -8.59 3.55 9.55
N GLY A 54 -8.95 3.66 8.27
CA GLY A 54 -9.51 4.86 7.64
C GLY A 54 -8.64 5.48 6.53
N GLY A 55 -7.47 4.94 6.24
CA GLY A 55 -6.63 5.33 5.12
C GLY A 55 -7.19 4.95 3.76
N THR A 56 -6.69 5.60 2.72
CA THR A 56 -7.17 5.48 1.35
C THR A 56 -6.00 5.37 0.36
N TYR A 57 -6.19 4.52 -0.66
CA TYR A 57 -5.32 4.39 -1.82
C TYR A 57 -5.87 5.22 -2.97
N PHE A 58 -4.99 5.94 -3.66
CA PHE A 58 -5.36 6.80 -4.78
C PHE A 58 -4.51 6.51 -6.00
N LEU A 59 -5.13 6.63 -7.18
CA LEU A 59 -4.39 6.76 -8.43
C LEU A 59 -4.08 8.22 -8.69
N CYS A 60 -2.81 8.50 -8.97
CA CYS A 60 -2.37 9.77 -9.53
C CYS A 60 -2.83 9.92 -11.00
N PRO A 61 -2.67 11.13 -11.58
CA PRO A 61 -2.77 11.31 -13.01
C PRO A 61 -1.81 10.38 -13.77
N GLU A 62 -2.14 10.09 -15.02
CA GLU A 62 -1.25 9.28 -15.85
C GLU A 62 -0.01 10.07 -16.27
N GLU A 63 1.15 9.49 -16.05
CA GLU A 63 2.46 9.98 -16.46
C GLU A 63 3.23 8.85 -17.15
N ASP A 64 3.74 9.10 -18.36
CA ASP A 64 4.46 8.11 -19.19
C ASP A 64 3.75 6.76 -19.34
N GLY A 65 2.42 6.79 -19.41
CA GLY A 65 1.56 5.60 -19.58
C GLY A 65 1.39 4.76 -18.31
N ARG A 66 1.78 5.30 -17.14
CA ARG A 66 1.59 4.68 -15.82
C ARG A 66 0.77 5.60 -14.92
N ARG A 67 0.10 5.00 -13.93
CA ARG A 67 -0.67 5.73 -12.93
C ARG A 67 -0.15 5.33 -11.54
N PRO A 68 0.77 6.12 -10.97
CA PRO A 68 1.30 5.88 -9.64
C PRO A 68 0.19 5.75 -8.59
N VAL A 69 0.47 4.95 -7.57
CA VAL A 69 -0.43 4.77 -6.43
C VAL A 69 0.16 5.46 -5.22
N VAL A 70 -0.59 6.39 -4.64
CA VAL A 70 -0.29 6.99 -3.34
C VAL A 70 -1.24 6.46 -2.28
N TYR A 71 -0.75 6.39 -1.05
CA TYR A 71 -1.56 6.11 0.13
C TYR A 71 -1.63 7.37 1.00
N ALA A 72 -2.77 7.58 1.66
CA ALA A 72 -2.92 8.59 2.70
C ALA A 72 -3.69 7.99 3.88
N SER A 73 -3.13 8.07 5.09
CA SER A 73 -3.75 7.61 6.33
C SER A 73 -4.80 8.61 6.84
N SER A 74 -5.65 8.18 7.77
CA SER A 74 -6.51 9.12 8.51
C SER A 74 -5.73 10.01 9.48
N GLU A 75 -4.53 9.60 9.87
CA GLU A 75 -3.69 10.27 10.89
C GLU A 75 -2.73 11.30 10.27
N GLY A 76 -2.73 11.46 8.95
CA GLY A 76 -1.99 12.49 8.25
C GLY A 76 -0.63 12.05 7.71
N GLU A 77 -0.35 10.75 7.55
CA GLU A 77 0.81 10.25 6.80
C GLU A 77 0.43 9.85 5.38
N GLY A 78 1.25 10.20 4.39
CA GLY A 78 0.94 9.89 3.00
C GLY A 78 2.14 9.95 2.09
N GLY A 79 2.05 9.26 0.96
CA GLY A 79 3.12 9.25 -0.03
C GLY A 79 2.99 8.15 -1.07
N LEU A 80 4.02 8.05 -1.91
CA LEU A 80 4.09 7.10 -3.00
C LEU A 80 4.26 5.67 -2.47
N MET A 81 3.36 4.77 -2.88
CA MET A 81 3.44 3.34 -2.58
C MET A 81 4.03 2.55 -3.75
N ALA A 82 3.63 2.85 -4.99
CA ALA A 82 4.06 2.12 -6.17
C ALA A 82 3.91 2.94 -7.45
N ASP A 83 4.61 2.54 -8.52
CA ASP A 83 4.55 3.20 -9.83
C ASP A 83 3.27 2.89 -10.61
N ASP A 84 2.57 1.80 -10.25
CA ASP A 84 1.25 1.45 -10.80
C ASP A 84 0.44 0.55 -9.85
N LEU A 85 -0.82 0.30 -10.22
CA LEU A 85 -1.76 -0.47 -9.42
C LEU A 85 -1.38 -1.96 -9.28
N ALA A 86 -0.73 -2.55 -10.29
CA ALA A 86 -0.33 -3.94 -10.19
C ALA A 86 0.81 -4.07 -9.17
N ASP A 87 1.81 -3.20 -9.24
CA ASP A 87 2.90 -3.14 -8.25
C ASP A 87 2.38 -2.84 -6.84
N ALA A 88 1.38 -1.95 -6.70
CA ALA A 88 0.73 -1.67 -5.41
C ALA A 88 0.04 -2.90 -4.84
N LEU A 89 -0.73 -3.63 -5.64
CA LEU A 89 -1.43 -4.84 -5.17
C LEU A 89 -0.46 -5.98 -4.85
N GLU A 90 0.65 -6.11 -5.57
CA GLU A 90 1.71 -7.06 -5.22
C GLU A 90 2.31 -6.76 -3.84
N ILE A 91 2.52 -5.48 -3.51
CA ILE A 91 2.96 -5.04 -2.17
C ILE A 91 1.87 -5.33 -1.13
N ILE A 92 0.64 -4.89 -1.36
CA ILE A 92 -0.48 -5.03 -0.42
C ILE A 92 -0.76 -6.51 -0.09
N VAL A 93 -0.67 -7.40 -1.09
CA VAL A 93 -0.93 -8.84 -0.91
C VAL A 93 0.27 -9.56 -0.31
N GLY A 94 1.49 -9.18 -0.72
CA GLY A 94 2.70 -9.92 -0.38
C GLY A 94 3.46 -9.42 0.85
N LEU A 95 3.10 -8.26 1.42
CA LEU A 95 3.82 -7.63 2.51
C LEU A 95 2.84 -6.95 3.47
N ASP A 96 3.05 -7.13 4.78
CA ASP A 96 2.46 -6.27 5.80
C ASP A 96 3.15 -4.90 5.77
N TRP A 97 2.76 -4.11 4.78
CA TRP A 97 3.50 -2.93 4.34
C TRP A 97 3.33 -1.75 5.31
N MET A 98 2.18 -1.65 5.99
CA MET A 98 1.90 -0.58 6.96
C MET A 98 2.80 -0.70 8.18
N ASP A 99 2.89 -1.89 8.77
CA ASP A 99 3.77 -2.13 9.91
C ASP A 99 5.25 -2.12 9.47
N CYS A 100 5.57 -2.60 8.26
CA CYS A 100 6.91 -2.50 7.71
C CYS A 100 7.40 -1.03 7.61
N LEU A 101 6.53 -0.10 7.20
CA LEU A 101 6.83 1.34 7.16
C LEU A 101 6.85 1.97 8.55
N SER A 102 5.91 1.60 9.42
CA SER A 102 5.82 2.11 10.79
C SER A 102 7.06 1.75 11.62
N PHE A 103 7.60 0.55 11.38
CA PHE A 103 8.82 0.02 11.99
C PHE A 103 10.03 0.12 11.04
N SER A 104 10.17 1.24 10.32
CA SER A 104 11.26 1.45 9.37
C SER A 104 12.49 2.16 9.95
N GLY A 105 12.44 2.65 11.19
CA GLY A 105 13.53 3.41 11.78
C GLY A 105 13.84 4.72 11.03
N GLY A 106 12.81 5.36 10.46
CA GLY A 106 12.96 6.54 9.62
C GLY A 106 13.35 6.22 8.17
N GLY A 107 12.94 5.04 7.67
CA GLY A 107 13.24 4.60 6.30
C GLY A 107 14.60 3.89 6.15
N ASP A 108 15.13 3.31 7.21
CA ASP A 108 16.29 2.41 7.12
C ASP A 108 15.85 1.09 6.47
N ALA A 109 16.36 0.83 5.26
CA ALA A 109 16.00 -0.36 4.50
C ALA A 109 16.40 -1.67 5.20
N ALA A 110 17.49 -1.70 5.96
CA ALA A 110 17.89 -2.90 6.70
C ALA A 110 16.94 -3.17 7.87
N VAL A 111 16.48 -2.11 8.56
CA VAL A 111 15.45 -2.23 9.59
C VAL A 111 14.14 -2.75 8.98
N MET A 112 13.69 -2.17 7.87
CA MET A 112 12.49 -2.65 7.18
C MET A 112 12.56 -4.12 6.76
N GLN A 113 13.74 -4.60 6.33
CA GLN A 113 13.94 -6.02 5.99
C GLN A 113 13.77 -6.93 7.22
N VAL A 114 14.32 -6.53 8.37
CA VAL A 114 14.16 -7.29 9.62
C VAL A 114 12.70 -7.27 10.08
N SER A 115 12.05 -6.10 10.04
CA SER A 115 10.64 -5.93 10.39
C SER A 115 9.74 -6.82 9.54
N ALA A 116 9.92 -6.79 8.21
CA ALA A 116 9.14 -7.61 7.28
C ALA A 116 9.32 -9.11 7.51
N GLN A 117 10.53 -9.58 7.83
CA GLN A 117 10.77 -10.99 8.15
C GLN A 117 10.11 -11.43 9.46
N HIS A 118 9.98 -10.55 10.45
CA HIS A 118 9.21 -10.87 11.64
C HIS A 118 7.71 -10.88 11.32
N LEU A 119 7.20 -9.82 10.69
CA LEU A 119 5.78 -9.69 10.35
C LEU A 119 5.30 -10.88 9.51
N GLU A 120 6.09 -11.33 8.53
CA GLU A 120 5.75 -12.50 7.72
C GLU A 120 5.63 -13.79 8.55
N ARG A 121 6.54 -14.01 9.50
CA ARG A 121 6.46 -15.18 10.40
C ARG A 121 5.26 -15.10 11.33
N HIS A 122 4.93 -13.91 11.82
CA HIS A 122 3.78 -13.67 12.67
C HIS A 122 2.48 -13.92 11.90
N LEU A 123 2.35 -13.31 10.72
CA LEU A 123 1.19 -13.46 9.84
C LEU A 123 0.97 -14.94 9.46
N ALA A 124 2.03 -15.67 9.08
CA ALA A 124 1.90 -17.09 8.73
C ALA A 124 1.49 -17.98 9.91
N ARG A 125 1.81 -17.57 11.15
CA ARG A 125 1.38 -18.28 12.36
C ARG A 125 -0.10 -18.01 12.67
N ASP A 126 -0.51 -16.76 12.54
CA ASP A 126 -1.85 -16.31 12.93
C ASP A 126 -2.89 -16.56 11.83
N ASN A 127 -2.48 -16.56 10.55
CA ASN A 127 -3.25 -16.99 9.39
C ASN A 127 -2.51 -18.07 8.58
N PRO A 128 -2.72 -19.36 8.89
CA PRO A 128 -2.11 -20.46 8.13
C PRO A 128 -2.53 -20.55 6.66
N GLU A 129 -3.65 -19.92 6.27
CA GLU A 129 -4.18 -19.94 4.89
C GLU A 129 -3.60 -18.81 4.02
N ILE A 130 -2.84 -17.87 4.60
CA ILE A 130 -2.38 -16.66 3.91
C ILE A 130 -1.62 -16.96 2.61
N ALA A 131 -0.84 -18.03 2.55
CA ALA A 131 -0.11 -18.41 1.35
C ALA A 131 -1.05 -18.83 0.20
N GLU A 132 -2.15 -19.52 0.52
CA GLU A 132 -3.18 -19.90 -0.44
C GLU A 132 -4.01 -18.69 -0.87
N GLU A 133 -4.37 -17.82 0.07
CA GLU A 133 -5.08 -16.56 -0.23
C GLU A 133 -4.29 -15.67 -1.18
N ARG A 134 -2.98 -15.49 -0.92
CA ARG A 134 -2.05 -14.77 -1.81
C ARG A 134 -2.01 -15.39 -3.21
N ALA A 135 -1.94 -16.71 -3.31
CA ALA A 135 -1.92 -17.40 -4.59
C ALA A 135 -3.22 -17.22 -5.38
N ARG A 136 -4.38 -17.32 -4.71
CA ARG A 136 -5.71 -17.10 -5.32
C ARG A 136 -5.85 -15.68 -5.87
N VAL A 137 -5.46 -14.67 -5.09
CA VAL A 137 -5.51 -13.26 -5.53
C VAL A 137 -4.56 -13.04 -6.71
N ALA A 138 -3.32 -13.54 -6.60
CA ALA A 138 -2.32 -13.36 -7.65
C ALA A 138 -2.76 -14.01 -8.98
N GLU A 139 -3.29 -15.23 -8.94
CA GLU A 139 -3.81 -15.92 -10.12
C GLU A 139 -4.94 -15.13 -10.78
N ALA A 140 -5.96 -14.77 -10.01
CA ALA A 140 -7.14 -14.10 -10.54
C ALA A 140 -6.83 -12.71 -11.12
N LEU A 141 -5.92 -11.98 -10.49
CA LEU A 141 -5.53 -10.63 -10.92
C LEU A 141 -4.32 -10.61 -11.86
N SER A 142 -3.75 -11.77 -12.17
CA SER A 142 -2.53 -11.92 -12.97
C SER A 142 -1.34 -11.14 -12.39
N LEU A 143 -1.23 -11.11 -11.06
CA LEU A 143 -0.12 -10.50 -10.33
C LEU A 143 1.04 -11.48 -10.18
N ARG A 144 2.24 -10.95 -9.94
CA ARG A 144 3.39 -11.77 -9.57
C ARG A 144 3.36 -12.07 -8.08
N ILE A 145 3.76 -13.28 -7.71
CA ILE A 145 4.15 -13.57 -6.32
C ILE A 145 5.62 -13.19 -6.18
N VAL A 146 5.89 -12.13 -5.43
CA VAL A 146 7.22 -11.53 -5.28
C VAL A 146 7.75 -11.87 -3.88
N PRO A 147 9.04 -12.21 -3.72
CA PRO A 147 9.62 -12.41 -2.40
C PRO A 147 9.47 -11.18 -1.51
N VAL A 148 9.20 -11.38 -0.22
CA VAL A 148 9.03 -10.31 0.78
C VAL A 148 10.17 -9.31 0.74
N ALA A 149 11.42 -9.78 0.65
CA ALA A 149 12.59 -8.92 0.60
C ALA A 149 12.60 -7.97 -0.61
N ASP A 150 12.12 -8.43 -1.77
CA ASP A 150 12.04 -7.62 -2.98
C ASP A 150 10.88 -6.62 -2.89
N LEU A 151 9.76 -7.00 -2.27
CA LEU A 151 8.64 -6.09 -1.99
C LEU A 151 9.06 -4.94 -1.06
N VAL A 152 9.87 -5.23 -0.03
CA VAL A 152 10.44 -4.19 0.84
C VAL A 152 11.29 -3.21 0.05
N VAL A 153 12.15 -3.69 -0.86
CA VAL A 153 12.97 -2.81 -1.72
C VAL A 153 12.09 -1.92 -2.60
N ARG A 154 11.04 -2.48 -3.21
CA ARG A 154 10.12 -1.71 -4.06
C ARG A 154 9.36 -0.64 -3.27
N LEU A 155 8.80 -1.02 -2.12
CA LEU A 155 8.09 -0.10 -1.25
C LEU A 155 9.01 1.01 -0.74
N HIS A 156 10.20 0.67 -0.26
CA HIS A 156 11.20 1.64 0.19
C HIS A 156 11.58 2.62 -0.93
N THR A 157 11.84 2.10 -2.13
CA THR A 157 12.19 2.91 -3.31
C THR A 157 11.05 3.84 -3.71
N ALA A 158 9.80 3.38 -3.63
CA ALA A 158 8.63 4.22 -3.88
C ALA A 158 8.48 5.30 -2.82
N ALA A 159 8.42 4.93 -1.54
CA ALA A 159 8.23 5.86 -0.44
C ALA A 159 9.34 6.94 -0.38
N SER A 160 10.59 6.57 -0.71
CA SER A 160 11.74 7.49 -0.78
C SER A 160 11.63 8.54 -1.89
N ARG A 161 10.83 8.28 -2.94
CA ARG A 161 10.55 9.20 -4.05
C ARG A 161 9.30 10.06 -3.82
N THR A 162 8.71 10.02 -2.63
CA THR A 162 7.50 10.80 -2.34
C THR A 162 7.70 12.30 -2.55
N VAL A 163 8.85 12.82 -2.14
CA VAL A 163 9.13 14.26 -2.23
C VAL A 163 9.95 14.57 -3.48
N PRO A 164 9.61 15.63 -4.24
CA PRO A 164 8.43 16.51 -4.06
C PRO A 164 7.14 16.04 -4.77
N GLU A 165 7.19 15.08 -5.68
CA GLU A 165 6.14 14.87 -6.69
C GLU A 165 4.84 14.27 -6.14
N TYR A 166 4.91 13.48 -5.06
CA TYR A 166 3.80 12.67 -4.55
C TYR A 166 3.38 13.05 -3.12
N VAL A 167 3.74 14.26 -2.68
CA VAL A 167 3.28 14.79 -1.39
C VAL A 167 1.77 15.00 -1.44
N VAL A 168 1.04 14.40 -0.50
CA VAL A 168 -0.42 14.56 -0.38
C VAL A 168 -0.72 15.79 0.45
N THR A 169 -1.75 16.55 0.05
CA THR A 169 -2.21 17.76 0.73
C THR A 169 -3.72 17.76 0.91
N THR A 170 -4.18 18.40 1.98
CA THR A 170 -5.60 18.71 2.21
C THR A 170 -6.10 19.85 1.32
N GLU A 171 -7.40 20.11 1.36
CA GLU A 171 -7.99 21.24 0.64
C GLU A 171 -7.44 22.60 1.11
N ASP A 172 -7.03 22.70 2.37
CA ASP A 172 -6.44 23.89 2.97
C ASP A 172 -4.92 23.99 2.72
N GLY A 173 -4.32 22.99 2.05
CA GLY A 173 -2.90 22.97 1.70
C GLY A 173 -1.99 22.44 2.82
N GLU A 174 -2.54 21.76 3.83
CA GLU A 174 -1.73 21.07 4.84
C GLU A 174 -1.12 19.81 4.23
N GLU A 175 0.20 19.70 4.29
CA GLU A 175 0.95 18.54 3.80
C GLU A 175 0.87 17.37 4.77
N TYR A 176 0.67 16.19 4.22
CA TYR A 176 0.77 14.94 4.96
C TYR A 176 2.25 14.63 5.28
N GLY A 177 2.48 14.06 6.46
CA GLY A 177 3.78 13.56 6.88
C GLY A 177 4.24 12.34 6.06
N PRO A 178 5.54 11.99 6.12
CA PRO A 178 6.08 10.87 5.36
C PRO A 178 5.55 9.53 5.87
N LEU A 179 5.48 8.55 4.98
CA LEU A 179 5.11 7.17 5.31
C LEU A 179 6.09 6.47 6.26
N PHE A 180 7.36 6.89 6.30
CA PHE A 180 8.37 6.24 7.15
C PHE A 180 8.19 6.60 8.63
N GLY A 181 7.80 5.60 9.42
CA GLY A 181 7.75 5.71 10.87
C GLY A 181 9.14 5.68 11.51
N VAL A 182 9.29 6.36 12.65
CA VAL A 182 10.57 6.49 13.38
C VAL A 182 10.89 5.29 14.28
N SER A 183 9.95 4.37 14.45
CA SER A 183 10.12 3.21 15.34
C SER A 183 10.94 2.13 14.64
N THR A 184 11.70 1.34 15.40
CA THR A 184 12.45 0.17 14.88
C THR A 184 11.82 -1.17 15.29
N GLU A 185 10.90 -1.15 16.24
CA GLU A 185 10.18 -2.32 16.77
C GLU A 185 8.88 -1.90 17.49
N PRO A 186 7.94 -2.84 17.72
CA PRO A 186 6.76 -2.58 18.54
C PRO A 186 7.11 -2.29 20.02
N ARG A 187 6.38 -1.35 20.65
CA ARG A 187 6.66 -0.86 22.02
C ARG A 187 6.49 -1.88 23.15
N LEU A 188 5.86 -3.03 22.91
CA LEU A 188 5.59 -4.06 23.92
C LEU A 188 6.27 -5.39 23.51
N GLY A 189 7.55 -5.56 23.85
CA GLY A 189 8.22 -6.87 23.79
C GLY A 189 8.89 -7.27 22.47
N GLY A 190 9.21 -6.30 21.59
CA GLY A 190 10.21 -6.43 20.53
C GLY A 190 10.28 -7.78 19.81
N TRP A 191 9.36 -8.00 18.85
CA TRP A 191 9.39 -9.12 17.91
C TRP A 191 9.46 -10.54 18.52
N ASP A 192 9.18 -10.73 19.82
CA ASP A 192 9.22 -12.02 20.52
C ASP A 192 7.83 -12.51 20.98
#